data_AF-A0A9E1RQJ8-F1
#
_entry.id   AF-A0A9E1RQJ8-F1
#
_cell.length_a   1.000
_cell.length_b   1.000
_cell.length_c   1.000
_cell.angle_alpha   90.00
_cell.angle_beta   90.00
_cell.angle_gamma   90.00
#
_symmetry.space_group_name_H-M   'P 1'
#
loop_
_entity.id
_entity.type
_entity.pdbx_description
1 polymer ?
#
loop_
_entity_poly.entity_id
_entity_poly.type
_entity_poly.pdbx_seq_one_letter_code
_entity_poly.pdbx_strand_id
1 'polypeptide(L)' 'MERLIASASLDQRAVLGFPQPGSSYWCDETIEAVQARYGAFGFDPTPYR' A
#
# COMPACT_ATOMS: atom_id res chain seq x y z
N MET A 1 -11.02 -4.88 6.98
CA MET A 1 -9.56 -5.17 6.87
C MET A 1 -8.77 -3.96 6.38
N GLU A 2 -9.43 -3.05 5.65
CA GLU A 2 -8.86 -1.90 4.96
C GLU A 2 -8.23 -0.88 5.91
N ARG A 3 -8.85 -0.63 7.07
CA ARG A 3 -8.27 0.24 8.12
C ARG A 3 -6.96 -0.31 8.67
N LEU A 4 -6.84 -1.63 8.83
CA LEU A 4 -5.61 -2.26 9.31
C LEU A 4 -4.46 -2.04 8.31
N ILE A 5 -4.72 -2.27 7.02
CA ILE A 5 -3.73 -2.09 5.95
C ILE A 5 -3.33 -0.61 5.84
N ALA A 6 -4.30 0.31 5.91
CA ALA A 6 -4.05 1.74 5.85
C ALA A 6 -3.11 2.24 6.95
N SER A 7 -3.29 1.78 8.19
CA SER A 7 -2.45 2.18 9.33
C SER A 7 -1.20 1.33 9.56
N ALA A 8 -1.03 0.21 8.85
CA ALA A 8 0.10 -0.69 9.03
C ALA A 8 1.42 -0.08 8.52
N SER A 9 2.52 -0.41 9.20
CA SER A 9 3.87 -0.12 8.71
C SER A 9 4.19 -0.91 7.44
N LEU A 10 5.27 -0.54 6.73
CA LEU A 10 5.73 -1.27 5.55
C LEU A 10 6.00 -2.75 5.84
N ASP A 11 6.68 -3.05 6.95
CA ASP A 11 6.97 -4.42 7.37
C ASP A 11 5.70 -5.21 7.68
N GLN A 12 4.73 -4.59 8.35
CA GLN A 12 3.44 -5.22 8.64
C GLN A 12 2.65 -5.51 7.36
N ARG A 13 2.67 -4.58 6.39
CA ARG A 13 2.06 -4.79 5.08
C ARG A 13 2.75 -5.92 4.31
N ALA A 14 4.07 -6.04 4.40
CA ALA A 14 4.81 -7.12 3.77
C ALA A 14 4.47 -8.51 4.34
N VAL A 15 4.29 -8.62 5.66
CA VAL A 15 3.77 -9.85 6.29
C VAL A 15 2.38 -10.20 5.75
N LEU A 16 1.57 -9.19 5.42
CA LEU A 16 0.24 -9.34 4.81
C LEU A 16 0.28 -9.53 3.28
N GLY A 17 1.46 -9.67 2.68
CA GLY A 17 1.65 -9.94 1.26
C GLY A 17 1.74 -8.72 0.35
N PHE A 18 1.87 -7.50 0.90
CA PHE A 18 2.17 -6.32 0.08
C PHE A 18 3.65 -6.31 -0.32
N PRO A 19 3.96 -6.10 -1.61
CA PRO A 19 5.35 -5.92 -2.03
C PRO A 19 5.98 -4.69 -1.35
N GLN A 20 7.26 -4.80 -0.96
CA GLN A 20 8.01 -3.67 -0.40
C GLN A 20 8.22 -2.57 -1.46
N PRO A 21 8.48 -1.31 -1.04
CA PRO A 21 8.97 -0.25 -1.92
C PRO A 21 10.10 -0.71 -2.85
N GLY A 22 10.11 -0.20 -4.07
CA GLY A 22 11.09 -0.57 -5.10
C GLY A 22 10.85 -1.93 -5.78
N SER A 23 9.82 -2.69 -5.38
CA SER A 23 9.36 -3.84 -6.15
C SER A 23 8.84 -3.42 -7.53
N SER A 24 9.13 -4.21 -8.57
CA SER A 24 8.60 -4.01 -9.92
C SER A 24 7.08 -4.17 -10.04
N TYR A 25 6.41 -4.59 -8.98
CA TYR A 25 4.95 -4.57 -8.88
C TYR A 25 4.38 -3.14 -8.81
N TRP A 26 5.14 -2.20 -8.26
CA TRP A 26 4.69 -0.82 -8.09
C TRP A 26 4.89 -0.04 -9.39
N CYS A 27 3.77 0.42 -9.93
CA CYS A 27 3.66 1.34 -11.03
C CYS A 27 2.48 2.27 -10.75
N ASP A 28 2.29 3.30 -11.58
CA ASP A 28 1.21 4.27 -11.38
C ASP A 28 -0.16 3.60 -11.25
N GLU A 29 -0.46 2.59 -12.08
CA GLU A 29 -1.75 1.90 -12.02
C GLU A 29 -1.95 1.10 -10.71
N THR A 30 -0.93 0.39 -10.22
CA THR A 30 -1.07 -0.39 -8.98
C THR A 30 -1.13 0.52 -7.75
N ILE A 31 -0.42 1.64 -7.77
CA ILE A 31 -0.49 2.66 -6.72
C ILE A 31 -1.89 3.30 -6.69
N GLU A 32 -2.43 3.69 -7.85
CA GLU A 32 -3.79 4.24 -7.95
C GLU A 32 -4.85 3.25 -7.47
N ALA A 33 -4.75 1.97 -7.86
CA ALA A 33 -5.69 0.94 -7.43
C ALA A 33 -5.68 0.73 -5.90
N VAL A 34 -4.48 0.72 -5.29
CA VAL A 34 -4.34 0.63 -3.83
C VAL A 34 -4.87 1.89 -3.15
N GLN A 35 -4.58 3.07 -3.70
CA GLN A 35 -5.06 4.33 -3.15
C GLN A 35 -6.59 4.47 -3.24
N ALA A 36 -7.20 4.01 -4.33
CA ALA A 36 -8.66 3.96 -4.47
C ALA A 36 -9.32 3.05 -3.41
N ARG A 37 -8.67 1.94 -3.07
CA ARG A 37 -9.19 0.97 -2.10
C ARG A 37 -8.96 1.37 -0.64
N TYR A 38 -7.77 1.88 -0.31
CA TYR A 38 -7.34 2.10 1.07
C TYR A 38 -7.18 3.58 1.46
N GLY A 39 -7.16 4.49 0.48
CA GLY A 39 -6.92 5.91 0.70
C GLY A 39 -7.96 6.59 1.60
N ALA A 40 -9.23 6.20 1.49
CA ALA A 40 -10.30 6.67 2.37
C ALA A 40 -10.07 6.33 3.86
N PHE A 41 -9.18 5.38 4.15
CA PHE A 41 -8.81 4.97 5.51
C PHE A 41 -7.44 5.52 5.95
N GLY A 42 -6.82 6.40 5.16
CA GLY A 42 -5.55 7.04 5.49
C GLY A 42 -4.31 6.30 4.99
N PHE A 43 -4.44 5.44 3.98
CA PHE A 43 -3.28 4.78 3.38
C PHE A 43 -2.38 5.81 2.69
N ASP A 44 -1.14 5.91 3.16
CA ASP A 44 -0.09 6.70 2.50
C ASP A 44 0.62 5.87 1.42
N PRO A 45 0.49 6.23 0.13
CA PRO A 45 1.15 5.56 -0.98
C PRO A 45 2.58 6.08 -1.23
N THR A 46 3.01 7.17 -0.58
CA THR A 46 4.29 7.83 -0.86
C THR A 46 5.49 6.88 -0.85
N PRO A 47 5.59 5.90 0.06
CA PRO A 47 6.72 4.96 0.06
C PRO A 47 6.77 4.03 -1.16
N TYR A 48 5.68 3.85 -1.90
CA TYR A 48 5.62 2.92 -3.05
C TYR A 48 5.84 3.61 -4.40
N ARG A 49 6.01 4.94 -4.41
CA ARG A 49 6.35 5.74 -5.60
C ARG A 49 7.85 5.73 -5.88
#